data_AF-A0A1J5HJ96-F1
#
_entry.id   AF-A0A1J5HJ96-F1
#
_cell.length_a   1.000
_cell.length_b   1.000
_cell.length_c   1.000
_cell.angle_alpha   90.00
_cell.angle_beta   90.00
_cell.angle_gamma   90.00
#
_symmetry.space_group_name_H-M   'P 1'
#
loop_
_entity.id
_entity.type
_entity.pdbx_description
1 polymer ?
#
loop_
_entity_poly.entity_id
_entity_poly.type
_entity_poly.pdbx_seq_one_letter_code
_entity_poly.pdbx_strand_id
1 'polypeptide(L)'
;MITNQRRNFIHINEGFECAKCGTKVAPLKKSCRNHCPTCLYSMHVDETIPGDRASNCHSLMAPAGLEYKGSKGYQIVHKCIKCGKKQLNKVADDDDPKEISKINLK
;
A
#
# COMPACT_ATOMS: atom_id res chain seq x y z
N MET A 1 -28.34 10.51 -11.23
CA MET A 1 -27.59 9.49 -11.99
C MET A 1 -26.84 8.64 -10.98
N ILE A 2 -27.29 7.40 -10.73
CA ILE A 2 -26.60 6.50 -9.82
C ILE A 2 -25.41 5.93 -10.59
N THR A 3 -24.22 6.52 -10.41
CA THR A 3 -23.01 5.96 -11.00
C THR A 3 -22.77 4.60 -10.33
N ASN A 4 -22.89 3.53 -11.11
CA ASN A 4 -22.61 2.17 -10.68
C ASN A 4 -21.09 2.03 -10.49
N GLN A 5 -20.54 2.68 -9.47
CA GLN A 5 -19.12 2.63 -9.16
C GLN A 5 -18.80 1.23 -8.63
N ARG A 6 -17.90 0.52 -9.33
CA ARG A 6 -17.33 -0.74 -8.83
C ARG A 6 -16.79 -0.50 -7.42
N ARG A 7 -17.17 -1.36 -6.48
CA ARG A 7 -16.66 -1.35 -5.09
C ARG A 7 -15.71 -2.52 -4.80
N ASN A 8 -15.53 -3.40 -5.77
CA ASN A 8 -14.78 -4.64 -5.58
C ASN A 8 -13.28 -4.39 -5.80
N PHE A 9 -12.46 -5.07 -5.00
CA PHE A 9 -11.02 -5.15 -5.17
C PHE A 9 -10.64 -5.63 -6.58
N ILE A 10 -9.69 -4.95 -7.23
CA ILE A 10 -9.10 -5.40 -8.50
C ILE A 10 -7.75 -6.03 -8.20
N HIS A 11 -7.60 -7.31 -8.53
CA HIS A 11 -6.38 -8.06 -8.25
C HIS A 11 -5.26 -7.66 -9.23
N ILE A 12 -4.35 -6.80 -8.78
CA ILE A 12 -3.13 -6.40 -9.51
C ILE A 12 -1.91 -6.73 -8.66
N ASN A 13 -1.07 -7.63 -9.17
CA ASN A 13 0.13 -8.07 -8.51
C ASN A 13 1.29 -8.11 -9.50
N GLU A 14 1.89 -6.94 -9.70
CA GLU A 14 2.96 -6.69 -10.64
C GLU A 14 4.18 -6.15 -9.89
N GLY A 15 5.37 -6.36 -10.47
CA GLY A 15 6.58 -5.75 -9.94
C GLY A 15 6.63 -4.26 -10.23
N PHE A 16 7.39 -3.51 -9.43
CA PHE A 16 7.58 -2.08 -9.62
C PHE A 16 8.93 -1.61 -9.11
N GLU A 17 9.38 -0.45 -9.57
CA GLU A 17 10.53 0.25 -8.98
C GLU A 17 10.04 1.22 -7.90
N CYS A 18 10.63 1.16 -6.71
CA CYS A 18 10.22 2.03 -5.62
C CYS A 18 10.66 3.48 -5.87
N ALA A 19 9.69 4.39 -6.02
CA ALA A 19 9.96 5.81 -6.19
C ALA A 19 10.62 6.51 -4.97
N LYS A 20 10.73 5.84 -3.82
CA LYS A 20 11.39 6.39 -2.63
C LYS A 20 12.88 5.99 -2.55
N CYS A 21 13.21 4.74 -2.81
CA CYS A 21 14.56 4.19 -2.59
C CYS A 21 15.19 3.52 -3.81
N GLY A 22 14.47 3.38 -4.93
CA GLY A 22 14.96 2.76 -6.17
C GLY A 22 14.98 1.22 -6.17
N THR A 23 14.59 0.56 -5.07
CA THR A 23 14.52 -0.91 -5.03
C THR A 23 13.56 -1.44 -6.11
N LYS A 24 14.02 -2.42 -6.92
CA LYS A 24 13.15 -3.20 -7.81
C LYS A 24 12.41 -4.26 -7.00
N VAL A 25 11.11 -4.14 -6.96
CA VAL A 25 10.23 -4.96 -6.13
C VAL A 25 9.53 -5.99 -7.02
N ALA A 26 9.68 -7.26 -6.68
CA ALA A 26 8.98 -8.35 -7.35
C ALA A 26 7.52 -8.48 -6.85
N PRO A 27 6.60 -8.99 -7.69
CA PRO A 27 5.25 -9.34 -7.25
C PRO A 27 5.29 -10.48 -6.21
N LEU A 28 4.26 -10.57 -5.37
CA LEU A 28 4.13 -11.65 -4.39
C LEU A 28 3.56 -12.93 -5.05
N LYS A 29 3.61 -14.08 -4.37
CA LYS A 29 3.05 -15.34 -4.94
C LYS A 29 1.54 -15.49 -4.74
N LYS A 30 0.98 -14.92 -3.66
CA LYS A 30 -0.40 -15.21 -3.19
C LYS A 30 -1.23 -13.97 -2.85
N SER A 31 -0.65 -12.79 -2.91
CA SER A 31 -1.30 -11.53 -2.54
C SER A 31 -0.85 -10.40 -3.47
N CYS A 32 -1.50 -9.25 -3.38
CA CYS A 32 -1.09 -8.05 -4.09
C CYS A 32 -0.20 -7.19 -3.18
N ARG A 33 0.96 -6.78 -3.69
CA ARG A 33 1.85 -5.85 -3.02
C ARG A 33 1.64 -4.43 -3.54
N ASN A 34 1.61 -3.47 -2.62
CA ASN A 34 1.50 -2.05 -2.96
C ASN A 34 2.55 -1.17 -2.27
N HIS A 35 3.44 -1.74 -1.46
CA HIS A 35 4.53 -1.04 -0.80
C HIS A 35 5.86 -1.76 -1.01
N CYS A 36 6.95 -1.00 -0.95
CA CYS A 36 8.28 -1.55 -1.06
C CYS A 36 8.65 -2.33 0.23
N PRO A 37 9.15 -3.58 0.17
CA PRO A 37 9.51 -4.31 1.37
C PRO A 37 10.69 -3.70 2.13
N THR A 38 11.55 -2.92 1.47
CA THR A 38 12.79 -2.39 2.08
C THR A 38 12.64 -1.01 2.70
N CYS A 39 11.57 -0.27 2.40
CA CYS A 39 11.34 1.06 2.99
C CYS A 39 9.88 1.32 3.37
N LEU A 40 8.98 0.39 3.04
CA LEU A 40 7.55 0.41 3.35
C LEU A 40 6.76 1.58 2.73
N TYR A 41 7.38 2.43 1.92
CA TYR A 41 6.68 3.44 1.14
C TYR A 41 5.86 2.80 0.00
N SER A 42 4.71 3.39 -0.26
CA SER A 42 3.81 3.07 -1.36
C SER A 42 3.69 4.27 -2.32
N MET A 43 2.92 4.11 -3.40
CA MET A 43 2.56 5.16 -4.34
C MET A 43 1.04 5.30 -4.38
N HIS A 44 0.54 6.54 -4.35
CA HIS A 44 -0.89 6.82 -4.45
C HIS A 44 -1.36 6.72 -5.90
N VAL A 45 -1.70 5.50 -6.30
CA VAL A 45 -2.20 5.16 -7.64
C VAL A 45 -3.68 4.79 -7.64
N ASP A 46 -4.21 4.29 -6.52
CA ASP A 46 -5.62 3.89 -6.41
C ASP A 46 -6.49 5.08 -5.98
N GLU A 47 -7.64 5.33 -6.62
CA GLU A 47 -8.52 6.47 -6.33
C GLU A 47 -9.70 6.10 -5.43
N THR A 48 -10.47 5.08 -5.78
CA THR A 48 -11.71 4.72 -5.06
C THR A 48 -11.68 3.31 -4.51
N ILE A 49 -11.14 2.37 -5.26
CA ILE A 49 -11.04 0.96 -4.88
C ILE A 49 -9.59 0.49 -5.01
N PRO A 50 -9.12 -0.46 -4.18
CA PRO A 50 -7.76 -0.92 -4.32
C PRO A 50 -7.58 -1.67 -5.65
N GLY A 51 -6.54 -1.27 -6.38
CA GLY A 51 -6.23 -1.77 -7.72
C GLY A 51 -6.89 -1.03 -8.89
N ASP A 52 -7.68 0.04 -8.70
CA ASP A 52 -8.22 0.78 -9.86
C ASP A 52 -7.18 1.58 -10.65
N ARG A 53 -6.01 1.87 -10.04
CA ARG A 53 -4.94 2.68 -10.64
C ARG A 53 -5.46 4.00 -11.24
N ALA A 54 -6.57 4.54 -10.70
CA ALA A 54 -7.29 5.67 -11.27
C ALA A 54 -6.92 7.03 -10.64
N SER A 55 -5.98 7.05 -9.68
CA SER A 55 -5.66 8.29 -8.97
C SER A 55 -4.79 9.21 -9.78
N ASN A 56 -5.20 10.47 -9.91
CA ASN A 56 -4.38 11.51 -10.53
C ASN A 56 -3.29 12.06 -9.57
N CYS A 57 -3.21 11.57 -8.34
CA CYS A 57 -2.29 12.10 -7.33
C CYS A 57 -0.84 11.70 -7.58
N HIS A 58 -0.59 10.41 -7.82
CA HIS A 58 0.71 9.81 -8.13
C HIS A 58 1.85 10.22 -7.17
N SER A 59 1.52 10.51 -5.92
CA SER A 59 2.49 10.92 -4.90
C SER A 59 2.80 9.76 -3.96
N LEU A 60 3.96 9.82 -3.30
CA LEU A 60 4.36 8.83 -2.32
C LEU A 60 3.35 8.74 -1.17
N MET A 61 3.17 7.52 -0.65
CA MET A 61 2.45 7.29 0.59
C MET A 61 3.42 6.76 1.65
N ALA A 62 3.52 7.50 2.76
CA ALA A 62 4.39 7.14 3.88
C ALA A 62 3.73 6.09 4.78
N PRO A 63 4.50 5.16 5.37
CA PRO A 63 4.01 4.23 6.39
C PRO A 63 3.74 5.00 7.69
N ALA A 64 2.49 5.43 7.88
CA ALA A 64 2.10 6.38 8.90
C ALA A 64 1.49 5.74 10.16
N GLY A 65 1.43 4.42 10.24
CA GLY A 65 0.94 3.68 11.40
C GLY A 65 0.85 2.18 11.14
N LEU A 66 0.76 1.41 12.22
CA LEU A 66 0.57 -0.04 12.17
C LEU A 66 -0.70 -0.40 12.93
N GLU A 67 -1.61 -1.15 12.29
CA GLU A 67 -2.89 -1.59 12.86
C GLU A 67 -3.00 -3.11 12.79
N TYR A 68 -3.50 -3.75 13.86
CA TYR A 68 -3.85 -5.17 13.83
C TYR A 68 -5.32 -5.37 13.46
N LYS A 69 -5.61 -6.20 12.46
CA LYS A 69 -6.97 -6.45 11.95
C LYS A 69 -7.38 -7.92 12.05
N GLY A 70 -7.32 -8.49 13.25
CA GLY A 70 -7.80 -9.85 13.53
C GLY A 70 -7.22 -10.88 12.55
N SER A 71 -8.07 -11.59 11.81
CA SER A 71 -7.67 -12.60 10.82
C SER A 71 -6.82 -12.07 9.66
N LYS A 72 -6.81 -10.75 9.41
CA LYS A 72 -5.97 -10.14 8.38
C LYS A 72 -4.53 -9.86 8.85
N GLY A 73 -4.26 -9.99 10.15
CA GLY A 73 -2.97 -9.71 10.76
C GLY A 73 -2.64 -8.21 10.81
N TYR A 74 -1.35 -7.90 10.91
CA TYR A 74 -0.86 -6.52 10.90
C TYR A 74 -1.00 -5.89 9.51
N GLN A 75 -1.42 -4.62 9.51
CA GLN A 75 -1.57 -3.79 8.33
C GLN A 75 -0.86 -2.46 8.54
N ILE A 76 -0.15 -2.02 7.52
CA ILE A 76 0.47 -0.70 7.47
C ILE A 76 -0.59 0.30 7.01
N VAL A 77 -0.73 1.39 7.75
CA VAL A 77 -1.52 2.56 7.40
C VAL A 77 -0.65 3.47 6.53
N HIS A 78 -0.83 3.43 5.23
CA HIS A 78 -0.17 4.35 4.31
C HIS A 78 -0.92 5.67 4.27
N LYS A 79 -0.21 6.80 4.33
CA LYS A 79 -0.78 8.15 4.17
C LYS A 79 -0.08 8.88 3.02
N CYS A 80 -0.84 9.31 2.02
CA CYS A 80 -0.33 10.12 0.92
C CYS A 80 0.27 11.43 1.44
N ILE A 81 1.50 11.74 1.03
CA ILE A 81 2.20 12.94 1.47
C ILE A 81 1.65 14.22 0.83
N LYS A 82 0.95 14.10 -0.31
CA LYS A 82 0.37 15.24 -1.05
C LYS A 82 -1.07 15.54 -0.65
N CYS A 83 -1.97 14.55 -0.71
CA CYS A 83 -3.40 14.76 -0.45
C CYS A 83 -3.91 14.21 0.89
N GLY A 84 -3.07 13.49 1.64
CA GLY A 84 -3.43 12.97 2.96
C GLY A 84 -4.34 11.73 2.96
N LYS A 85 -4.77 11.22 1.79
CA LYS A 85 -5.54 9.97 1.69
C LYS A 85 -4.83 8.83 2.42
N LYS A 86 -5.60 7.98 3.09
CA LYS A 86 -5.09 6.81 3.80
C LYS A 86 -5.52 5.51 3.11
N GLN A 87 -4.64 4.51 3.15
CA GLN A 87 -4.91 3.16 2.68
C GLN A 87 -4.29 2.15 3.65
N LEU A 88 -4.92 0.98 3.78
CA LEU A 88 -4.41 -0.12 4.58
C LEU A 88 -3.84 -1.21 3.66
N ASN A 89 -2.62 -1.64 3.94
CA ASN A 89 -1.95 -2.70 3.21
C ASN A 89 -1.42 -3.75 4.19
N LYS A 90 -1.67 -5.03 3.88
CA LYS A 90 -1.21 -6.14 4.73
C LYS A 90 0.33 -6.18 4.74
N VAL A 91 0.92 -6.39 5.91
CA VAL A 91 2.34 -6.72 6.03
C VAL A 91 2.62 -8.04 5.30
N ALA A 92 3.63 -8.04 4.44
CA ALA A 92 4.11 -9.22 3.72
C ALA A 92 5.24 -9.90 4.50
N ASP A 93 5.44 -11.19 4.27
CA ASP A 93 6.42 -12.01 5.01
C ASP A 93 7.89 -11.57 4.74
N ASP A 94 8.13 -10.91 3.62
CA ASP A 94 9.44 -10.39 3.18
C ASP A 94 9.58 -8.87 3.39
N ASP A 95 8.67 -8.22 4.12
CA ASP A 95 8.85 -6.84 4.55
C ASP A 95 9.96 -6.73 5.61
N ASP A 96 10.81 -5.70 5.52
CA ASP A 96 11.94 -5.51 6.43
C ASP A 96 11.44 -5.27 7.87
N PRO A 97 11.69 -6.19 8.82
CA PRO A 97 11.24 -6.05 10.20
C PRO A 97 11.80 -4.81 10.89
N LYS A 98 12.99 -4.34 10.49
CA LYS A 98 13.60 -3.12 11.04
C LYS A 98 12.79 -1.90 10.64
N GLU A 99 12.31 -1.82 9.39
CA GLU A 99 11.46 -0.71 8.97
C GLU A 99 10.09 -0.78 9.64
N ILE A 100 9.52 -1.98 9.83
CA ILE A 100 8.25 -2.15 10.54
C ILE A 100 8.35 -1.63 11.98
N SER A 101 9.45 -1.94 12.68
CA SER A 101 9.68 -1.52 14.07
C SER A 101 9.74 0.00 14.26
N LYS A 102 9.98 0.77 13.19
CA LYS A 102 9.99 2.24 13.21
C LYS A 102 8.59 2.85 13.10
N ILE A 103 7.59 2.05 12.77
CA ILE A 103 6.20 2.51 12.60
C ILE A 103 5.49 2.43 13.95
N ASN A 104 4.87 3.53 14.36
CA ASN A 104 4.07 3.56 15.58
C ASN A 104 2.79 2.73 15.44
N LEU A 105 2.46 1.96 16.48
CA LEU A 105 1.14 1.34 16.65
C LEU A 105 0.06 2.43 16.79
N LYS A 106 -1.07 2.23 16.12
CA LYS A 106 -2.24 3.12 16.18
C LYS A 106 -3.40 2.52 16.96
#